data_AF-A0A9P4U6P8-F1
#
_entry.id   AF-A0A9P4U6P8-F1
#
_cell.length_a   1.000
_cell.length_b   1.000
_cell.length_c   1.000
_cell.angle_alpha   90.00
_cell.angle_beta   90.00
_cell.angle_gamma   90.00
#
_symmetry.space_group_name_H-M   'P 1'
#
loop_
_entity.id
_entity.type
_entity.pdbx_description
1 polymer ?
#
loop_
_entity_poly.entity_id
_entity_poly.type
_entity_poly.pdbx_seq_one_letter_code
_entity_poly.pdbx_strand_id
1 'polypeptide(L)'
;MFPYNGAPMRGETRDRQFNLLVSRVAGLGNLQHKAIGFTGPLSQHLLAYGSIVNLVRQTLRDLVEVAATHMLMGAFAKRDLTNLSEIAMNLPFLLSNNCALSIAIKSYLDELYTDKDPTATETKERVRETAANRYFPQATDLIGDLHTAGELWDAVYDGVKSSGSALKESEKKQWVEANEWFAARR
;
A
#
# COMPACT_ATOMS: atom_id res chain seq x y z
N MET A 1 -23.75 -6.46 2.78
CA MET A 1 -22.30 -6.18 2.91
C MET A 1 -22.10 -5.52 4.26
N PHE A 2 -21.33 -6.11 5.17
CA PHE A 2 -21.12 -5.52 6.50
C PHE A 2 -20.42 -4.15 6.33
N PRO A 3 -20.90 -3.07 6.97
CA PRO A 3 -20.21 -1.78 6.91
C PRO A 3 -18.92 -1.89 7.73
N TYR A 4 -17.77 -1.97 7.07
CA TYR A 4 -16.47 -1.90 7.74
C TYR A 4 -16.20 -0.47 8.17
N ASN A 5 -15.84 -0.28 9.45
CA ASN A 5 -15.49 1.04 9.97
C ASN A 5 -14.10 1.48 9.50
N GLY A 6 -13.87 2.80 9.46
CA GLY A 6 -12.56 3.37 9.17
C GLY A 6 -12.22 3.58 7.69
N ALA A 7 -13.23 3.62 6.82
CA ALA A 7 -13.09 4.21 5.48
C ALA A 7 -12.75 5.72 5.57
N PRO A 8 -12.25 6.36 4.49
CA PRO A 8 -12.04 7.81 4.46
C PRO A 8 -13.29 8.59 4.87
N MET A 9 -13.09 9.60 5.73
CA MET A 9 -14.21 10.28 6.39
C MET A 9 -14.37 11.74 5.95
N ARG A 10 -13.30 12.38 5.47
CA ARG A 10 -13.28 13.83 5.19
C ARG A 10 -13.23 14.13 3.69
N GLY A 11 -13.59 15.36 3.35
CA GLY A 11 -13.77 15.81 1.98
C GLY A 11 -15.11 15.39 1.38
N GLU A 12 -15.31 15.73 0.11
CA GLU A 12 -16.49 15.36 -0.65
C GLU A 12 -16.50 13.84 -0.93
N THR A 13 -17.61 13.34 -1.47
CA THR A 13 -17.74 11.91 -1.83
C THR A 13 -16.63 11.45 -2.77
N ARG A 14 -16.21 12.30 -3.72
CA ARG A 14 -15.13 11.99 -4.66
C ARG A 14 -13.77 11.93 -3.97
N ASP A 15 -13.48 12.85 -3.06
CA ASP A 15 -12.25 12.86 -2.27
C ASP A 15 -12.10 11.59 -1.44
N ARG A 16 -13.18 11.15 -0.81
CA ARG A 16 -13.21 9.90 -0.03
C ARG A 16 -12.96 8.67 -0.89
N GLN A 17 -13.50 8.65 -2.10
CA GLN A 17 -13.28 7.55 -3.05
C GLN A 17 -11.83 7.50 -3.54
N PHE A 18 -11.24 8.66 -3.88
CA PHE A 18 -9.84 8.74 -4.32
C PHE A 18 -8.86 8.45 -3.17
N ASN A 19 -9.11 8.98 -1.97
CA ASN A 19 -8.36 8.62 -0.78
C ASN A 19 -8.37 7.10 -0.57
N LEU A 20 -9.55 6.45 -0.67
CA LEU A 20 -9.63 5.00 -0.48
C LEU A 20 -8.83 4.23 -1.54
N LEU A 21 -8.88 4.67 -2.80
CA LEU A 21 -8.14 4.04 -3.89
C LEU A 21 -6.63 4.14 -3.66
N VAL A 22 -6.12 5.35 -3.39
CA VAL A 22 -4.69 5.60 -3.13
C VAL A 22 -4.23 4.83 -1.89
N SER A 23 -5.02 4.84 -0.82
CA SER A 23 -4.70 4.10 0.42
C SER A 23 -4.62 2.60 0.18
N ARG A 24 -5.48 2.03 -0.67
CA ARG A 24 -5.40 0.60 -1.03
C ARG A 24 -4.13 0.28 -1.80
N VAL A 25 -3.73 1.13 -2.75
CA VAL A 25 -2.46 0.97 -3.47
C VAL A 25 -1.28 1.03 -2.49
N ALA A 26 -1.28 1.98 -1.57
CA ALA A 26 -0.27 2.09 -0.51
C ALA A 26 -0.19 0.84 0.39
N GLY A 27 -1.29 0.09 0.53
CA GLY A 27 -1.31 -1.19 1.26
C GLY A 27 -0.56 -2.35 0.59
N LEU A 28 -0.04 -2.16 -0.62
CA LEU A 28 0.88 -3.10 -1.26
C LEU A 28 2.34 -2.90 -0.82
N GLY A 29 2.64 -1.79 -0.12
CA GLY A 29 3.93 -1.52 0.52
C GLY A 29 3.90 -1.78 2.02
N ASN A 30 4.97 -1.38 2.71
CA ASN A 30 5.10 -1.48 4.17
C ASN A 30 5.48 -0.11 4.75
N LEU A 31 4.99 0.17 5.97
CA LEU A 31 5.45 1.29 6.78
C LEU A 31 6.63 0.82 7.64
N GLN A 32 7.73 1.55 7.64
CA GLN A 32 8.87 1.25 8.50
C GLN A 32 8.57 1.71 9.93
N HIS A 33 8.64 0.78 10.89
CA HIS A 33 8.32 1.07 12.29
C HIS A 33 9.27 0.35 13.25
N LYS A 34 9.42 0.89 14.46
CA LYS A 34 10.16 0.24 15.55
C LYS A 34 9.51 -1.08 15.94
N ALA A 35 10.30 -2.06 16.38
CA ALA A 35 9.83 -3.40 16.76
C ALA A 35 9.06 -3.44 18.09
N ILE A 36 7.98 -2.66 18.20
CA ILE A 36 7.14 -2.49 19.41
C ILE A 36 5.65 -2.72 19.13
N GLY A 37 5.33 -3.31 17.97
CA GLY A 37 3.96 -3.47 17.48
C GLY A 37 3.42 -2.22 16.77
N PHE A 38 2.26 -2.35 16.13
CA PHE A 38 1.62 -1.25 15.43
C PHE A 38 0.99 -0.25 16.42
N THR A 39 1.38 1.02 16.30
CA THR A 39 0.80 2.13 17.06
C THR A 39 0.31 3.19 16.08
N GLY A 40 -0.98 3.15 15.75
CA GLY A 40 -1.61 4.13 14.88
C GLY A 40 -3.13 3.96 14.86
N PRO A 41 -3.84 4.81 14.09
CA PRO A 41 -5.29 4.72 13.97
C PRO A 41 -5.75 3.35 13.44
N LEU A 42 -6.90 2.88 13.90
CA LEU A 42 -7.48 1.63 13.42
C LEU A 42 -8.38 1.87 12.20
N SER A 43 -8.20 1.09 11.13
CA SER A 43 -9.15 1.01 10.02
C SER A 43 -9.52 -0.44 9.75
N GLN A 44 -10.73 -0.85 10.14
CA GLN A 44 -11.24 -2.20 9.86
C GLN A 44 -11.37 -2.44 8.34
N HIS A 45 -11.70 -1.39 7.59
CA HIS A 45 -11.77 -1.44 6.13
C HIS A 45 -10.42 -1.79 5.49
N LEU A 46 -9.34 -1.14 5.91
CA LEU A 46 -8.00 -1.39 5.36
C LEU A 46 -7.38 -2.67 5.91
N LEU A 47 -7.73 -3.08 7.14
CA LEU A 47 -7.40 -4.40 7.66
C LEU A 47 -8.04 -5.52 6.84
N ALA A 48 -9.33 -5.40 6.51
CA ALA A 48 -10.04 -6.35 5.66
C ALA A 48 -9.47 -6.38 4.23
N TYR A 49 -9.05 -5.23 3.69
CA TYR A 49 -8.33 -5.21 2.42
C TYR A 49 -6.96 -5.90 2.51
N GLY A 50 -6.22 -5.63 3.59
CA GLY A 50 -4.92 -6.25 3.85
C GLY A 50 -4.97 -7.77 3.97
N SER A 51 -6.06 -8.34 4.51
CA SER A 51 -6.22 -9.80 4.55
C SER A 51 -6.36 -10.41 3.14
N ILE A 52 -7.04 -9.73 2.22
CA ILE A 52 -7.15 -10.15 0.81
C ILE A 52 -5.77 -10.09 0.14
N VAL A 53 -5.02 -9.00 0.34
CA VAL A 53 -3.66 -8.86 -0.19
C VAL A 53 -2.75 -9.98 0.32
N ASN A 54 -2.80 -10.26 1.63
CA ASN A 54 -1.97 -11.32 2.23
C ASN A 54 -2.36 -12.71 1.76
N LEU A 55 -3.65 -12.99 1.52
CA LEU A 55 -4.09 -14.24 0.92
C LEU A 55 -3.48 -14.44 -0.48
N VAL A 56 -3.54 -13.42 -1.34
CA VAL A 56 -2.94 -13.49 -2.69
C VAL A 56 -1.43 -13.69 -2.59
N ARG A 57 -0.73 -12.95 -1.72
CA ARG A 57 0.71 -13.09 -1.51
C ARG A 57 1.09 -14.49 -1.03
N GLN A 58 0.31 -15.07 -0.13
CA GLN A 58 0.53 -16.44 0.36
C GLN A 58 0.34 -17.46 -0.77
N THR A 59 -0.69 -17.33 -1.60
CA THR A 59 -0.87 -18.22 -2.75
C THR A 59 0.27 -18.07 -3.78
N LEU A 60 0.76 -16.84 -3.99
CA LEU A 60 1.94 -16.61 -4.84
C LEU A 60 3.21 -17.21 -4.24
N ARG A 61 3.36 -17.16 -2.92
CA ARG A 61 4.45 -17.84 -2.19
C ARG A 61 4.41 -19.34 -2.44
N ASP A 62 3.26 -19.97 -2.23
CA ASP A 62 3.07 -21.40 -2.43
C ASP A 62 3.44 -21.81 -3.87
N LEU A 63 2.98 -21.03 -4.87
CA LEU A 63 3.29 -21.27 -6.28
C LEU A 63 4.81 -21.22 -6.55
N VAL A 64 5.50 -20.21 -6.02
CA VAL A 64 6.94 -20.04 -6.22
C VAL A 64 7.73 -21.16 -5.55
N GLU A 65 7.34 -21.59 -4.35
CA GLU A 65 7.98 -22.72 -3.65
C GLU A 65 7.77 -24.04 -4.38
N VAL A 66 6.56 -24.30 -4.89
CA VAL A 66 6.26 -25.48 -5.70
C VAL A 66 7.05 -25.48 -7.00
N ALA A 67 7.14 -24.33 -7.69
CA ALA A 67 7.94 -24.19 -8.90
C ALA A 67 9.44 -24.44 -8.62
N ALA A 68 9.98 -23.85 -7.54
CA ALA A 68 11.37 -24.07 -7.13
C ALA A 68 11.64 -25.55 -6.79
N THR A 69 10.72 -26.19 -6.08
CA THR A 69 10.79 -27.63 -5.74
C THR A 69 10.77 -28.48 -7.01
N HIS A 70 9.89 -28.17 -7.96
CA HIS A 70 9.81 -28.87 -9.24
C HIS A 70 11.12 -28.74 -10.04
N MET A 71 11.73 -27.54 -10.08
CA MET A 71 13.02 -27.34 -10.74
C MET A 71 14.13 -28.20 -10.14
N LEU A 72 14.18 -28.31 -8.81
CA LEU A 72 15.17 -29.14 -8.11
C LEU A 72 14.92 -30.63 -8.32
N MET A 73 13.68 -31.10 -8.13
CA MET A 73 13.32 -32.52 -8.27
C MET A 73 13.40 -33.00 -9.71
N GLY A 74 13.01 -32.16 -10.67
CA GLY A 74 13.03 -32.43 -12.11
C GLY A 74 14.42 -32.33 -12.74
N ALA A 75 15.48 -32.08 -11.95
CA ALA A 75 16.85 -31.88 -12.44
C ALA A 75 17.02 -30.70 -13.40
N PHE A 76 16.11 -29.72 -13.37
CA PHE A 76 16.22 -28.46 -14.11
C PHE A 76 17.13 -27.44 -13.40
N ALA A 77 17.51 -27.71 -12.15
CA ALA A 77 18.45 -26.92 -11.36
C ALA A 77 19.51 -27.80 -10.68
N LYS A 78 20.62 -27.19 -10.25
CA LYS A 78 21.68 -27.86 -9.49
C LYS A 78 21.10 -28.40 -8.17
N ARG A 79 21.33 -29.68 -7.87
CA ARG A 79 20.81 -30.36 -6.67
C ARG A 79 21.82 -30.47 -5.52
N ASP A 80 23.11 -30.38 -5.83
CA ASP A 80 24.17 -30.37 -4.83
C ASP A 80 24.27 -28.97 -4.19
N LEU A 81 23.30 -28.69 -3.32
CA LEU A 81 23.10 -27.42 -2.64
C LEU A 81 23.18 -27.61 -1.13
N THR A 82 24.03 -26.84 -0.48
CA THR A 82 24.16 -26.80 0.99
C THR A 82 23.37 -25.66 1.63
N ASN A 83 22.77 -24.79 0.83
CA ASN A 83 22.14 -23.53 1.26
C ASN A 83 20.63 -23.46 0.96
N LEU A 84 19.92 -24.59 1.02
CA LEU A 84 18.48 -24.64 0.75
C LEU A 84 17.65 -23.69 1.64
N SER A 85 18.02 -23.53 2.91
CA SER A 85 17.34 -22.60 3.82
C SER A 85 17.50 -21.15 3.38
N GLU A 86 18.68 -20.77 2.90
CA GLU A 86 18.93 -19.43 2.37
C GLU A 86 18.11 -19.18 1.10
N ILE A 87 18.07 -20.16 0.19
CA ILE A 87 17.24 -20.09 -1.02
C ILE A 87 15.77 -19.90 -0.64
N ALA A 88 15.25 -20.69 0.30
CA ALA A 88 13.88 -20.57 0.77
C ALA A 88 13.60 -19.17 1.35
N MET A 89 14.49 -18.61 2.17
CA MET A 89 14.31 -17.27 2.72
C MET A 89 14.37 -16.16 1.66
N ASN A 90 15.14 -16.37 0.58
CA ASN A 90 15.28 -15.39 -0.49
C ASN A 90 14.18 -15.47 -1.57
N LEU A 91 13.35 -16.51 -1.55
CA LEU A 91 12.18 -16.56 -2.42
C LEU A 91 11.23 -15.38 -2.09
N PRO A 92 10.55 -14.81 -3.09
CA PRO A 92 9.62 -13.69 -2.87
C PRO A 92 8.45 -14.07 -1.96
N PHE A 93 7.75 -13.04 -1.46
CA PHE A 93 6.53 -13.16 -0.65
C PHE A 93 6.68 -13.89 0.70
N LEU A 94 7.91 -13.99 1.23
CA LEU A 94 8.17 -14.61 2.53
C LEU A 94 7.40 -13.92 3.67
N LEU A 95 7.49 -12.59 3.73
CA LEU A 95 6.85 -11.78 4.75
C LEU A 95 5.53 -11.22 4.24
N SER A 96 4.51 -11.24 5.10
CA SER A 96 3.25 -10.56 4.84
C SER A 96 3.45 -9.05 4.84
N ASN A 97 2.59 -8.35 4.10
CA ASN A 97 2.52 -6.90 4.21
C ASN A 97 1.57 -6.55 5.35
N ASN A 98 1.94 -5.53 6.13
CA ASN A 98 1.00 -4.95 7.08
C ASN A 98 0.13 -3.88 6.38
N CYS A 99 -0.98 -3.48 7.00
CA CYS A 99 -1.82 -2.40 6.47
C CYS A 99 -1.37 -1.01 6.94
N ALA A 100 -0.21 -0.88 7.58
CA ALA A 100 0.19 0.34 8.27
C ALA A 100 0.40 1.50 7.29
N LEU A 101 1.05 1.25 6.15
CA LEU A 101 1.27 2.29 5.13
C LEU A 101 -0.05 2.76 4.49
N SER A 102 -0.97 1.81 4.28
CA SER A 102 -2.34 2.11 3.84
C SER A 102 -3.06 3.05 4.80
N ILE A 103 -2.98 2.77 6.10
CA ILE A 103 -3.58 3.60 7.15
C ILE A 103 -2.88 4.95 7.25
N ALA A 104 -1.56 5.00 7.08
CA ALA A 104 -0.78 6.23 7.09
C ALA A 104 -1.20 7.19 5.98
N ILE A 105 -1.27 6.71 4.74
CA ILE A 105 -1.76 7.48 3.59
C ILE A 105 -3.20 7.92 3.79
N LYS A 106 -4.08 7.01 4.24
CA LYS A 106 -5.48 7.34 4.53
C LYS A 106 -5.59 8.48 5.54
N SER A 107 -4.81 8.39 6.62
CA SER A 107 -4.83 9.33 7.74
C SER A 107 -4.25 10.68 7.33
N TYR A 108 -3.15 10.68 6.58
CA TYR A 108 -2.56 11.87 5.96
C TYR A 108 -3.59 12.58 5.08
N LEU A 109 -4.19 11.88 4.11
CA LEU A 109 -5.13 12.45 3.16
C LEU A 109 -6.43 12.96 3.83
N ASP A 110 -6.94 12.27 4.84
CA ASP A 110 -8.07 12.77 5.63
C ASP A 110 -7.69 14.01 6.45
N GLU A 111 -6.48 14.08 6.97
CA GLU A 111 -6.02 15.20 7.80
C GLU A 111 -5.82 16.49 7.00
N LEU A 112 -5.50 16.42 5.70
CA LEU A 112 -5.43 17.59 4.81
C LEU A 112 -6.75 18.39 4.80
N TYR A 113 -7.90 17.73 4.90
CA TYR A 113 -9.23 18.36 4.90
C TYR A 113 -9.62 18.98 6.25
N THR A 114 -8.70 19.06 7.22
CA THR A 114 -8.89 19.92 8.40
C THR A 114 -8.68 21.39 8.11
N ASP A 115 -7.90 21.70 7.07
CA ASP A 115 -7.68 23.06 6.59
C ASP A 115 -8.62 23.42 5.44
N LYS A 116 -8.79 24.72 5.21
CA LYS A 116 -9.59 25.26 4.11
C LYS A 116 -9.00 24.94 2.74
N ASP A 117 -7.68 24.92 2.63
CA ASP A 117 -6.96 24.55 1.41
C ASP A 117 -6.13 23.28 1.65
N PRO A 118 -6.66 22.09 1.27
CA PRO A 118 -5.96 20.82 1.46
C PRO A 118 -4.76 20.63 0.52
N THR A 119 -4.50 21.55 -0.41
CA THR A 119 -3.41 21.48 -1.38
C THR A 119 -2.26 22.45 -1.10
N ALA A 120 -2.47 23.40 -0.19
CA ALA A 120 -1.45 24.34 0.23
C ALA A 120 -0.21 23.64 0.82
N THR A 121 0.98 24.11 0.45
CA THR A 121 2.26 23.56 0.92
C THR A 121 2.34 23.55 2.45
N GLU A 122 1.96 24.66 3.09
CA GLU A 122 1.95 24.80 4.55
C GLU A 122 1.04 23.77 5.24
N THR A 123 -0.13 23.49 4.65
CA THR A 123 -1.04 22.45 5.14
C THR A 123 -0.41 21.07 5.02
N LYS A 124 0.23 20.75 3.89
CA LYS A 124 0.89 19.45 3.70
C LYS A 124 2.03 19.24 4.70
N GLU A 125 2.87 20.26 4.92
CA GLU A 125 3.98 20.20 5.88
C GLU A 125 3.48 20.01 7.32
N ARG A 126 2.50 20.82 7.75
CA ARG A 126 1.87 20.71 9.07
C ARG A 126 1.22 19.36 9.31
N VAL A 127 0.54 18.82 8.30
CA VAL A 127 -0.13 17.52 8.39
C VAL A 127 0.88 16.38 8.43
N ARG A 128 1.98 16.45 7.67
CA ARG A 128 3.10 15.50 7.75
C ARG A 128 3.70 15.46 9.15
N GLU A 129 3.96 16.62 9.74
CA GLU A 129 4.47 16.73 11.12
C GLU A 129 3.47 16.15 12.13
N THR A 130 2.19 16.50 11.99
CA THR A 130 1.12 15.98 12.85
C THR A 130 1.02 14.45 12.75
N ALA A 131 1.05 13.90 11.53
CA ALA A 131 0.97 12.47 11.31
C ALA A 131 2.18 11.75 11.92
N ALA A 132 3.39 12.29 11.75
CA ALA A 132 4.61 11.70 12.30
C ALA A 132 4.61 11.69 13.83
N ASN A 133 4.21 12.79 14.47
CA ASN A 133 4.33 12.93 15.92
C ASN A 133 3.12 12.36 16.68
N ARG A 134 1.91 12.47 16.12
CA ARG A 134 0.67 12.14 16.82
C ARG A 134 0.10 10.79 16.43
N TYR A 135 0.08 10.48 15.13
CA TYR A 135 -0.59 9.29 14.63
C TYR A 135 0.35 8.10 14.47
N PHE A 136 1.60 8.34 14.06
CA PHE A 136 2.61 7.31 13.84
C PHE A 136 3.94 7.62 14.54
N PRO A 137 3.94 7.87 15.88
CA PRO A 137 5.15 8.25 16.62
C PRO A 137 6.27 7.20 16.61
N GLN A 138 5.98 6.00 16.15
CA GLN A 138 6.89 4.86 16.11
C GLN A 138 7.30 4.48 14.69
N ALA A 139 6.83 5.21 13.68
CA ALA A 139 7.39 5.14 12.33
C ALA A 139 8.84 5.65 12.36
N THR A 140 9.74 5.00 11.64
CA THR A 140 11.15 5.41 11.59
C THR A 140 11.40 6.50 10.55
N ASP A 141 10.68 6.45 9.43
CA ASP A 141 10.73 7.46 8.37
C ASP A 141 9.36 7.59 7.69
N LEU A 142 8.39 8.21 8.38
CA LEU A 142 7.05 8.37 7.82
C LEU A 142 7.07 9.14 6.49
N ILE A 143 7.95 10.13 6.34
CA ILE A 143 7.96 10.98 5.14
C ILE A 143 8.52 10.21 3.94
N GLY A 144 9.60 9.45 4.13
CA GLY A 144 10.11 8.52 3.14
C GLY A 144 9.09 7.43 2.79
N ASP A 145 8.34 6.93 3.76
CA ASP A 145 7.27 5.96 3.53
C ASP A 145 6.11 6.56 2.71
N LEU A 146 5.69 7.80 3.01
CA LEU A 146 4.67 8.51 2.22
C LEU A 146 5.15 8.77 0.78
N HIS A 147 6.44 9.08 0.61
CA HIS A 147 7.06 9.20 -0.71
C HIS A 147 7.05 7.87 -1.47
N THR A 148 7.46 6.79 -0.80
CA THR A 148 7.46 5.43 -1.35
C THR A 148 6.05 5.00 -1.80
N ALA A 149 5.01 5.38 -1.03
CA ALA A 149 3.62 5.16 -1.44
C ALA A 149 3.25 5.93 -2.71
N GLY A 150 3.81 7.13 -2.90
CA GLY A 150 3.69 7.91 -4.13
C GLY A 150 4.36 7.26 -5.34
N GLU A 151 5.56 6.71 -5.18
CA GLU A 151 6.25 5.96 -6.23
C GLU A 151 5.50 4.68 -6.61
N LEU A 152 4.98 3.97 -5.60
CA LEU A 152 4.14 2.80 -5.81
C LEU A 152 2.84 3.15 -6.54
N TRP A 153 2.22 4.28 -6.22
CA TRP A 153 1.08 4.81 -6.97
C TRP A 153 1.43 5.06 -8.43
N ASP A 154 2.55 5.75 -8.70
CA ASP A 154 2.98 6.09 -10.06
C ASP A 154 3.22 4.81 -10.89
N ALA A 155 3.88 3.80 -10.31
CA ALA A 155 4.11 2.51 -10.97
C ALA A 155 2.80 1.76 -11.31
N VAL A 156 1.83 1.76 -10.40
CA VAL A 156 0.52 1.13 -10.65
C VAL A 156 -0.25 1.92 -11.71
N TYR A 157 -0.22 3.24 -11.65
CA TYR A 157 -0.89 4.11 -12.62
C TYR A 157 -0.33 3.93 -14.04
N ASP A 158 0.99 3.83 -14.19
CA ASP A 158 1.62 3.54 -15.48
C ASP A 158 1.22 2.17 -16.03
N GLY A 159 1.07 1.16 -15.16
CA GLY A 159 0.50 -0.14 -15.52
C GLY A 159 -0.95 -0.03 -16.00
N VAL A 160 -1.78 0.79 -15.33
CA VAL A 160 -3.17 1.05 -15.74
C VAL A 160 -3.24 1.73 -17.10
N LYS A 161 -2.39 2.73 -17.36
CA LYS A 161 -2.30 3.37 -18.69
C LYS A 161 -1.92 2.38 -19.78
N SER A 162 -0.97 1.50 -19.47
CA SER A 162 -0.41 0.52 -20.42
C SER A 162 -1.26 -0.75 -20.56
N SER A 163 -2.41 -0.83 -19.88
CA SER A 163 -3.24 -2.03 -19.78
C SER A 163 -3.95 -2.46 -21.07
N GLY A 164 -3.85 -1.70 -22.16
CA GLY A 164 -4.52 -2.02 -23.43
C GLY A 164 -6.03 -2.18 -23.23
N SER A 165 -6.60 -3.31 -23.65
CA SER A 165 -8.03 -3.61 -23.45
C SER A 165 -8.34 -4.37 -22.14
N ALA A 166 -7.37 -4.55 -21.25
CA ALA A 166 -7.56 -5.31 -20.01
C ALA A 166 -8.45 -4.57 -18.98
N LEU A 167 -8.48 -3.23 -19.05
CA LEU A 167 -9.33 -2.38 -18.21
C LEU A 167 -10.32 -1.58 -19.06
N LYS A 168 -11.50 -1.33 -18.51
CA LYS A 168 -12.51 -0.50 -19.19
C LYS A 168 -12.05 0.95 -19.24
N GLU A 169 -12.42 1.68 -20.28
CA GLU A 169 -12.10 3.11 -20.41
C GLU A 169 -12.66 3.95 -19.24
N SER A 170 -13.81 3.56 -18.68
CA SER A 170 -14.36 4.20 -17.47
C SER A 170 -13.46 4.05 -16.25
N GLU A 171 -12.82 2.89 -16.10
CA GLU A 171 -11.90 2.62 -14.98
C GLU A 171 -10.60 3.40 -15.19
N LYS A 172 -10.04 3.38 -16.40
CA LYS A 172 -8.86 4.19 -16.74
C LYS A 172 -9.09 5.67 -16.47
N LYS A 173 -10.26 6.21 -16.85
CA LYS A 173 -10.64 7.60 -16.56
C LYS A 173 -10.65 7.88 -15.06
N GLN A 174 -11.22 6.98 -14.25
CA GLN A 174 -11.21 7.12 -12.79
C GLN A 174 -9.77 7.17 -12.23
N TRP A 175 -8.85 6.37 -12.76
CA TRP A 175 -7.44 6.40 -12.37
C TRP A 175 -6.72 7.68 -12.77
N VAL A 176 -7.02 8.24 -13.95
CA VAL A 176 -6.48 9.55 -14.39
C VAL A 176 -6.92 10.65 -13.44
N GLU A 177 -8.21 10.72 -13.12
CA GLU A 177 -8.76 11.72 -12.21
C GLU A 177 -8.22 11.57 -10.78
N ALA A 178 -8.07 10.33 -10.29
CA ALA A 178 -7.47 10.06 -8.99
C ALA A 178 -5.98 10.46 -8.96
N ASN A 179 -5.26 10.26 -10.06
CA ASN A 179 -3.86 10.64 -10.18
C ASN A 179 -3.68 12.16 -10.12
N GLU A 180 -4.49 12.92 -10.87
CA GLU A 180 -4.50 14.39 -10.82
C GLU A 180 -4.84 14.89 -9.40
N TRP A 181 -5.84 14.28 -8.77
CA TRP A 181 -6.23 14.59 -7.40
C TRP A 181 -5.11 14.33 -6.39
N PHE A 182 -4.41 13.19 -6.50
CA PHE A 182 -3.35 12.80 -5.60
C PHE A 182 -2.07 13.62 -5.82
N ALA A 183 -1.75 13.96 -7.07
CA ALA A 183 -0.58 14.78 -7.41
C ALA A 183 -0.58 16.15 -6.71
N ALA A 184 -1.77 16.77 -6.54
CA ALA A 184 -1.89 18.03 -5.80
C ALA A 184 -1.68 17.88 -4.28
N ARG A 185 -1.89 16.67 -3.74
CA ARG A 185 -1.95 16.40 -2.29
C ARG A 185 -0.73 15.64 -1.75
N ARG A 186 0.06 15.02 -2.61
CA ARG A 186 1.30 14.36 -2.22
C ARG A 186 2.40 15.35 -1.88
#